data_AF-A0A2S7JSF9-F1
#
_entry.id   AF-A0A2S7JSF9-F1
#
_cell.length_a   1.000
_cell.length_b   1.000
_cell.length_c   1.000
_cell.angle_alpha   90.00
_cell.angle_beta   90.00
_cell.angle_gamma   90.00
#
_symmetry.space_group_name_H-M   'P 1'
#
loop_
_entity.id
_entity.type
_entity.pdbx_description
1 polymer ?
#
loop_
_entity_poly.entity_id
_entity_poly.type
_entity_poly.pdbx_seq_one_letter_code
_entity_poly.pdbx_strand_id
1 'polypeptide(L)'
;MKLIVPFPAGGPTELVGREAANILREELKQPVIVENCPDGNGVLGHSVLAKSPADGYTIGLLVITVSIAPHLGNAPFDTFKDFAPISNMVSMTPIIVANNNAPFNNLSELTTYAKTNPEKLAYGTHGVATAKESGYPGLVVSPWFGLGAPAGVPADILQKMHAAIAKGLNTKEVQDKFAAIGASVHSSKSPAEFSDYIKSEYERWGKVIKAADVKAE
;
A
#
# COMPACT_ATOMS: atom_id res chain seq x y z
N MET A 1 20.13 8.49 2.09
CA MET A 1 18.84 8.34 1.38
C MET A 1 17.71 8.51 2.39
N LYS A 2 16.60 9.10 1.97
CA LYS A 2 15.36 9.24 2.74
C LYS A 2 14.31 8.29 2.17
N LEU A 3 13.61 7.58 3.05
CA LEU A 3 12.45 6.75 2.73
C LEU A 3 11.21 7.36 3.39
N ILE A 4 10.31 7.90 2.58
CA ILE A 4 9.02 8.41 3.03
C ILE A 4 8.07 7.23 3.26
N VAL A 5 7.52 7.13 4.47
CA VAL A 5 6.46 6.18 4.81
C VAL A 5 5.18 6.97 5.06
N PRO A 6 4.10 6.74 4.29
CA PRO A 6 2.90 7.58 4.34
C PRO A 6 1.96 7.30 5.53
N PHE A 7 2.44 6.59 6.57
CA PHE A 7 1.67 6.17 7.73
C PHE A 7 2.42 6.42 9.05
N PRO A 8 1.71 6.48 10.19
CA PRO A 8 2.32 6.70 11.51
C PRO A 8 3.29 5.58 11.91
N ALA A 9 4.18 5.89 12.85
CA ALA A 9 5.07 4.92 13.48
C ALA A 9 4.31 3.82 14.24
N GLY A 10 4.83 2.59 14.20
CA GLY A 10 4.32 1.46 14.99
C GLY A 10 3.22 0.62 14.34
N GLY A 11 2.71 1.02 13.17
CA GLY A 11 1.77 0.22 12.38
C GLY A 11 2.46 -0.78 11.44
N PRO A 12 1.73 -1.77 10.89
CA PRO A 12 2.30 -2.79 10.00
C PRO A 12 2.93 -2.17 8.74
N THR A 13 2.32 -1.14 8.15
CA THR A 13 2.89 -0.42 7.00
C THR A 13 4.25 0.19 7.32
N GLU A 14 4.42 0.67 8.54
CA GLU A 14 5.67 1.28 8.96
C GLU A 14 6.78 0.25 9.18
N LEU A 15 6.42 -0.92 9.71
CA LEU A 15 7.34 -2.05 9.79
C LEU A 15 7.81 -2.50 8.39
N VAL A 16 6.92 -2.47 7.38
CA VAL A 16 7.32 -2.72 5.99
C VAL A 16 8.35 -1.70 5.50
N GLY A 17 8.10 -0.41 5.73
CA GLY A 17 9.05 0.65 5.38
C GLY A 17 10.40 0.50 6.09
N ARG A 18 10.40 0.16 7.39
CA ARG A 18 11.64 -0.08 8.15
C ARG A 18 12.43 -1.24 7.60
N GLU A 19 11.77 -2.35 7.27
CA GLU A 19 12.48 -3.50 6.73
C GLU A 19 13.02 -3.23 5.32
N ALA A 20 12.29 -2.48 4.50
CA ALA A 20 12.80 -1.98 3.22
C ALA A 20 14.07 -1.16 3.39
N ALA A 21 14.09 -0.24 4.37
CA ALA A 21 15.26 0.56 4.69
C ALA A 21 16.43 -0.30 5.21
N ASN A 22 16.17 -1.32 6.04
CA ASN A 22 17.19 -2.26 6.53
C ASN A 22 17.86 -2.98 5.35
N ILE A 23 17.07 -3.58 4.45
CA ILE A 23 17.58 -4.26 3.26
C ILE A 23 18.46 -3.33 2.43
N LEU A 24 18.00 -2.11 2.16
CA LEU A 24 18.78 -1.15 1.38
C LEU A 24 20.07 -0.72 2.09
N ARG A 25 20.07 -0.55 3.42
CA ARG A 25 21.30 -0.25 4.17
C ARG A 25 22.32 -1.37 4.04
N GLU A 26 21.86 -2.61 4.14
CA GLU A 26 22.72 -3.79 4.07
C GLU A 26 23.27 -4.03 2.67
N GLU A 27 22.43 -3.91 1.64
CA GLU A 27 22.80 -4.21 0.26
C GLU A 27 23.54 -3.05 -0.42
N LEU A 28 23.12 -1.80 -0.18
CA LEU A 28 23.74 -0.64 -0.80
C LEU A 28 24.87 -0.02 0.03
N LYS A 29 25.04 -0.44 1.30
CA LYS A 29 26.02 0.12 2.25
C LYS A 29 25.90 1.64 2.39
N GLN A 30 24.66 2.14 2.41
CA GLN A 30 24.33 3.56 2.54
C GLN A 30 23.30 3.77 3.65
N PRO A 31 23.35 4.89 4.39
CA PRO A 31 22.31 5.21 5.35
C PRO A 31 20.98 5.50 4.64
N VAL A 32 19.93 4.79 5.06
CA VAL A 32 18.54 5.05 4.67
C VAL A 32 17.78 5.52 5.91
N ILE A 33 17.22 6.72 5.90
CA ILE A 33 16.48 7.28 7.04
C ILE A 33 14.98 7.18 6.74
N VAL A 34 14.23 6.57 7.65
CA VAL A 34 12.77 6.45 7.54
C VAL A 34 12.13 7.71 8.10
N GLU A 35 11.27 8.34 7.30
CA GLU A 35 10.49 9.50 7.70
C GLU A 35 9.00 9.21 7.55
N ASN A 36 8.28 9.21 8.66
CA ASN A 36 6.83 9.04 8.68
C ASN A 36 6.14 10.35 8.29
N CYS A 37 5.30 10.30 7.27
CA CYS A 37 4.51 11.43 6.79
C CYS A 37 3.01 11.06 6.78
N PRO A 38 2.37 10.96 7.97
CA PRO A 38 1.02 10.43 8.08
C PRO A 38 -0.07 11.48 7.84
N ASP A 39 -1.17 11.04 7.24
CA ASP A 39 -2.44 11.76 7.13
C ASP A 39 -3.66 10.81 7.23
N GLY A 40 -3.44 9.56 7.64
CA GLY A 40 -4.47 8.51 7.75
C GLY A 40 -4.78 7.76 6.45
N ASN A 41 -4.65 8.39 5.27
CA ASN A 41 -5.00 7.79 3.98
C ASN A 41 -3.81 7.64 3.02
N GLY A 42 -2.64 8.14 3.42
CA GLY A 42 -1.38 8.16 2.70
C GLY A 42 -1.24 9.26 1.64
N VAL A 43 -2.23 10.12 1.43
CA VAL A 43 -2.24 11.10 0.32
C VAL A 43 -1.10 12.11 0.48
N LEU A 44 -0.90 12.63 1.69
CA LEU A 44 0.15 13.58 2.03
C LEU A 44 1.54 13.02 1.73
N GLY A 45 1.85 11.82 2.24
CA GLY A 45 3.15 11.20 2.03
C GLY A 45 3.46 10.97 0.54
N HIS A 46 2.48 10.54 -0.24
CA HIS A 46 2.65 10.41 -1.69
C HIS A 46 2.77 11.77 -2.38
N SER A 47 2.07 12.81 -1.93
CA SER A 47 2.25 14.16 -2.48
C SER A 47 3.66 14.71 -2.21
N VAL A 48 4.21 14.46 -1.03
CA VAL A 48 5.58 14.86 -0.68
C VAL A 48 6.57 14.11 -1.56
N LEU A 49 6.37 12.79 -1.73
CA LEU A 49 7.23 11.99 -2.63
C LEU A 49 7.18 12.51 -4.07
N ALA A 50 5.99 12.69 -4.64
CA ALA A 50 5.79 13.18 -6.01
C ALA A 50 6.53 14.50 -6.30
N LYS A 51 6.61 15.39 -5.29
CA LYS A 51 7.24 16.71 -5.40
C LYS A 51 8.71 16.74 -4.96
N SER A 52 9.26 15.60 -4.53
CA SER A 52 10.64 15.52 -4.08
C SER A 52 11.62 15.55 -5.27
N PRO A 53 12.88 15.99 -5.07
CA PRO A 53 13.89 15.96 -6.13
C PRO A 53 14.11 14.54 -6.69
N ALA A 54 14.18 14.42 -8.00
CA ALA A 54 14.42 13.17 -8.72
C ALA A 54 15.92 12.80 -8.79
N ASP A 55 16.66 13.00 -7.70
CA ASP A 55 18.11 12.82 -7.61
C ASP A 55 18.54 11.42 -7.13
N GLY A 56 17.58 10.53 -6.84
CA GLY A 56 17.81 9.19 -6.34
C GLY A 56 18.07 9.09 -4.83
N TYR A 57 18.02 10.20 -4.09
CA TYR A 57 18.19 10.20 -2.63
C TYR A 57 16.88 10.19 -1.86
N THR A 58 15.74 10.40 -2.53
CA THR A 58 14.41 10.27 -1.94
C THR A 58 13.65 9.14 -2.61
N ILE A 59 13.19 8.19 -1.80
CA ILE A 59 12.27 7.13 -2.19
C ILE A 59 11.08 7.12 -1.22
N GLY A 60 10.03 6.39 -1.56
CA GLY A 60 8.86 6.26 -0.71
C GLY A 60 8.23 4.88 -0.81
N LEU A 61 7.52 4.51 0.26
CA LEU A 61 6.67 3.34 0.28
C LEU A 61 5.36 3.67 -0.42
N LEU A 62 5.23 3.23 -1.67
CA LEU A 62 3.99 3.28 -2.43
C LEU A 62 2.99 2.27 -1.85
N VAL A 63 1.77 2.73 -1.65
CA VAL A 63 0.64 1.88 -1.25
C VAL A 63 -0.56 2.10 -2.16
N ILE A 64 -1.57 1.25 -2.00
CA ILE A 64 -2.82 1.25 -2.78
C ILE A 64 -3.48 2.62 -2.99
N THR A 65 -3.24 3.60 -2.12
CA THR A 65 -3.66 5.00 -2.25
C THR A 65 -3.33 5.59 -3.61
N VAL A 66 -2.16 5.29 -4.20
CA VAL A 66 -1.80 5.82 -5.53
C VAL A 66 -2.69 5.28 -6.64
N SER A 67 -3.38 4.16 -6.43
CA SER A 67 -4.34 3.59 -7.37
C SER A 67 -5.79 4.01 -7.10
N ILE A 68 -6.11 4.47 -5.88
CA ILE A 68 -7.47 4.79 -5.43
C ILE A 68 -7.76 6.29 -5.46
N ALA A 69 -6.89 7.11 -4.86
CA ALA A 69 -7.13 8.55 -4.66
C ALA A 69 -7.46 9.32 -5.96
N PRO A 70 -6.85 9.03 -7.13
CA PRO A 70 -7.20 9.71 -8.38
C PRO A 70 -8.67 9.53 -8.79
N HIS A 71 -9.25 8.35 -8.53
CA HIS A 71 -10.65 8.07 -8.85
C HIS A 71 -11.63 8.73 -7.88
N LEU A 72 -11.16 9.09 -6.69
CA LEU A 72 -11.94 9.83 -5.69
C LEU A 72 -11.83 11.36 -5.86
N GLY A 73 -11.00 11.83 -6.80
CA GLY A 73 -10.82 13.25 -7.09
C GLY A 73 -10.00 14.03 -6.06
N ASN A 74 -9.29 13.35 -5.16
CA ASN A 74 -8.52 13.96 -4.07
C ASN A 74 -7.01 13.70 -4.14
N ALA A 75 -6.51 13.17 -5.25
CA ALA A 75 -5.07 12.98 -5.47
C ALA A 75 -4.39 14.30 -5.92
N PRO A 76 -3.45 14.86 -5.15
CA PRO A 76 -2.64 16.01 -5.56
C PRO A 76 -1.40 15.58 -6.39
N PHE A 77 -1.48 14.43 -7.05
CA PHE A 77 -0.43 13.79 -7.85
C PHE A 77 -1.05 13.00 -9.01
N ASP A 78 -0.27 12.77 -10.07
CA ASP A 78 -0.57 11.84 -11.16
C ASP A 78 0.20 10.53 -10.95
N THR A 79 -0.54 9.43 -10.74
CA THR A 79 0.01 8.10 -10.47
C THR A 79 1.05 7.63 -11.48
N PHE A 80 0.89 7.98 -12.75
CA PHE A 80 1.73 7.47 -13.83
C PHE A 80 2.82 8.45 -14.26
N LYS A 81 2.67 9.74 -13.93
CA LYS A 81 3.66 10.77 -14.30
C LYS A 81 4.58 11.18 -13.16
N ASP A 82 4.13 11.08 -11.91
CA ASP A 82 4.88 11.62 -10.77
C ASP A 82 5.72 10.56 -10.04
N PHE A 83 5.50 9.28 -10.31
CA PHE A 83 6.19 8.18 -9.65
C PHE A 83 6.97 7.30 -10.64
N ALA A 84 8.15 6.87 -10.21
CA ALA A 84 8.94 5.81 -10.83
C ALA A 84 8.94 4.59 -9.90
N PRO A 85 8.21 3.50 -10.22
CA PRO A 85 8.17 2.29 -9.40
C PRO A 85 9.54 1.59 -9.33
N ILE A 86 9.89 1.02 -8.17
CA ILE A 86 11.17 0.30 -7.95
C ILE A 86 10.90 -1.20 -7.77
N SER A 87 10.11 -1.59 -6.79
CA SER A 87 9.83 -3.00 -6.52
C SER A 87 8.52 -3.15 -5.75
N ASN A 88 7.68 -4.09 -6.17
CA ASN A 88 6.65 -4.61 -5.28
C ASN A 88 7.34 -5.40 -4.16
N MET A 89 6.80 -5.38 -2.94
CA MET A 89 7.41 -6.04 -1.80
C MET A 89 6.48 -7.06 -1.16
N VAL A 90 5.34 -6.61 -0.66
CA VAL A 90 4.44 -7.45 0.14
C VAL A 90 2.98 -7.09 -0.10
N SER A 91 2.10 -8.03 0.19
CA SER A 91 0.66 -7.80 0.34
C SER A 91 0.20 -8.29 1.70
N MET A 92 -0.92 -7.77 2.19
CA MET A 92 -1.53 -8.26 3.44
C MET A 92 -2.95 -8.72 3.16
N THR A 93 -3.33 -9.86 3.74
CA THR A 93 -4.71 -10.35 3.61
C THR A 93 -5.60 -9.62 4.61
N PRO A 94 -6.66 -8.91 4.18
CA PRO A 94 -7.59 -8.29 5.10
C PRO A 94 -8.37 -9.36 5.87
N ILE A 95 -8.61 -9.11 7.16
CA ILE A 95 -9.49 -9.94 7.99
C ILE A 95 -10.61 -9.07 8.54
N ILE A 96 -11.79 -9.66 8.68
CA ILE A 96 -12.93 -9.04 9.38
C ILE A 96 -12.94 -9.60 10.80
N VAL A 97 -12.88 -8.73 11.79
CA VAL A 97 -12.94 -9.08 13.21
C VAL A 97 -14.14 -8.39 13.83
N ALA A 98 -15.00 -9.17 14.48
CA ALA A 98 -16.16 -8.67 15.20
C ALA A 98 -15.86 -8.60 16.70
N ASN A 99 -16.55 -7.72 17.42
CA ASN A 99 -16.56 -7.78 18.89
C ASN A 99 -17.13 -9.13 19.35
N ASN A 100 -16.64 -9.67 20.47
CA ASN A 100 -17.16 -10.93 21.04
C ASN A 100 -18.68 -10.91 21.32
N ASN A 101 -19.26 -9.73 21.55
CA ASN A 101 -20.69 -9.54 21.76
C ASN A 101 -21.47 -9.23 20.47
N ALA A 102 -20.85 -9.35 19.30
CA ALA A 102 -21.52 -9.13 18.04
C ALA A 102 -22.67 -10.14 17.83
N PRO A 103 -23.80 -9.73 17.25
CA PRO A 103 -24.96 -10.61 17.04
C PRO A 103 -24.78 -11.57 15.84
N PHE A 104 -23.54 -11.81 15.41
CA PHE A 104 -23.19 -12.66 14.27
C PHE A 104 -21.84 -13.33 14.50
N ASN A 105 -21.69 -14.57 14.03
CA ASN A 105 -20.50 -15.40 14.20
C ASN A 105 -19.82 -15.77 12.88
N ASN A 106 -20.35 -15.31 11.75
CA ASN A 106 -19.77 -15.54 10.43
C ASN A 106 -20.20 -14.44 9.43
N LEU A 107 -19.61 -14.44 8.23
CA LEU A 107 -19.89 -13.43 7.21
C LEU A 107 -21.33 -13.47 6.69
N SER A 108 -21.97 -14.63 6.66
CA SER A 108 -23.36 -14.77 6.22
C SER A 108 -24.32 -14.08 7.21
N GLU A 109 -24.09 -14.32 8.50
CA GLU A 109 -24.83 -13.68 9.59
C GLU A 109 -24.55 -12.18 9.67
N LEU A 110 -23.29 -11.75 9.51
CA LEU A 110 -22.94 -10.32 9.41
C LEU A 110 -23.71 -9.64 8.27
N THR A 111 -23.71 -10.25 7.08
CA THR A 111 -24.41 -9.70 5.91
C THR A 111 -25.92 -9.61 6.15
N THR A 112 -26.50 -10.64 6.79
CA THR A 112 -27.92 -10.66 7.16
C THR A 112 -28.23 -9.58 8.18
N TYR A 113 -27.39 -9.45 9.21
CA TYR A 113 -27.54 -8.44 10.24
C TYR A 113 -27.46 -7.02 9.67
N ALA A 114 -26.46 -6.73 8.83
CA ALA A 114 -26.28 -5.42 8.20
C ALA A 114 -27.48 -5.02 7.32
N LYS A 115 -28.04 -5.96 6.54
CA LYS A 115 -29.23 -5.71 5.71
C LYS A 115 -30.50 -5.47 6.53
N THR A 116 -30.66 -6.19 7.64
CA THR A 116 -31.86 -6.10 8.49
C THR A 116 -31.79 -4.95 9.50
N ASN A 117 -30.60 -4.42 9.76
CA ASN A 117 -30.34 -3.34 10.70
C ASN A 117 -29.52 -2.22 10.03
N PRO A 118 -30.10 -1.49 9.04
CA PRO A 118 -29.40 -0.39 8.39
C PRO A 118 -28.94 0.64 9.42
N GLU A 119 -27.76 1.23 9.19
CA GLU A 119 -27.14 2.27 10.04
C GLU A 119 -26.76 1.85 11.48
N LYS A 120 -27.00 0.60 11.89
CA LYS A 120 -26.62 0.11 13.23
C LYS A 120 -25.24 -0.53 13.30
N LEU A 121 -24.62 -0.84 12.16
CA LEU A 121 -23.29 -1.41 12.11
C LEU A 121 -22.25 -0.28 12.00
N ALA A 122 -21.54 -0.03 13.09
CA ALA A 122 -20.31 0.74 13.05
C ALA A 122 -19.12 -0.22 12.89
N TYR A 123 -18.16 0.14 12.03
CA TYR A 123 -16.91 -0.60 11.87
C TYR A 123 -15.75 0.39 11.82
N GLY A 124 -14.59 -0.04 12.29
CA GLY A 124 -13.37 0.76 12.19
C GLY A 124 -12.73 0.59 10.81
N THR A 125 -12.49 1.70 10.11
CA THR A 125 -11.61 1.73 8.94
C THR A 125 -10.33 2.49 9.29
N HIS A 126 -9.19 2.05 8.75
CA HIS A 126 -7.93 2.80 8.83
C HIS A 126 -7.91 3.98 7.85
N GLY A 127 -8.95 4.17 7.03
CA GLY A 127 -9.01 5.09 5.91
C GLY A 127 -9.66 4.44 4.68
N VAL A 128 -10.58 5.15 4.01
CA VAL A 128 -11.57 4.70 2.99
C VAL A 128 -12.25 3.35 3.27
N ALA A 129 -13.58 3.38 3.38
CA ALA A 129 -14.46 2.23 3.63
C ALA A 129 -14.02 0.94 2.91
N THR A 130 -13.88 -0.16 3.64
CA THR A 130 -13.53 -1.46 3.05
C THR A 130 -14.69 -1.99 2.20
N ALA A 131 -14.48 -2.04 0.89
CA ALA A 131 -15.53 -2.27 -0.11
C ALA A 131 -16.23 -3.66 -0.08
N LYS A 132 -15.81 -4.60 0.77
CA LYS A 132 -16.50 -5.88 0.96
C LYS A 132 -17.89 -5.71 1.61
N GLU A 133 -18.10 -4.61 2.31
CA GLU A 133 -19.36 -4.31 3.02
C GLU A 133 -20.45 -3.73 2.10
N SER A 134 -20.14 -3.37 0.86
CA SER A 134 -21.10 -2.90 -0.15
C SER A 134 -21.81 -4.02 -0.92
N GLY A 135 -21.69 -5.29 -0.49
CA GLY A 135 -22.41 -6.41 -1.08
C GLY A 135 -21.77 -7.02 -2.33
N TYR A 136 -20.46 -6.86 -2.52
CA TYR A 136 -19.71 -7.44 -3.65
C TYR A 136 -18.91 -8.69 -3.22
N PRO A 137 -19.48 -9.91 -3.35
CA PRO A 137 -18.85 -11.14 -2.85
C PRO A 137 -17.53 -11.53 -3.54
N GLY A 138 -17.20 -10.92 -4.69
CA GLY A 138 -15.93 -11.12 -5.40
C GLY A 138 -14.84 -10.09 -5.09
N LEU A 139 -15.09 -9.11 -4.20
CA LEU A 139 -14.15 -8.02 -3.95
C LEU A 139 -13.15 -8.37 -2.85
N VAL A 140 -11.95 -8.77 -3.28
CA VAL A 140 -10.79 -8.91 -2.40
C VAL A 140 -10.02 -7.59 -2.39
N VAL A 141 -9.93 -6.96 -1.21
CA VAL A 141 -9.12 -5.76 -0.97
C VAL A 141 -7.82 -6.20 -0.32
N SER A 142 -6.85 -6.63 -1.11
CA SER A 142 -5.51 -6.92 -0.58
C SER A 142 -4.65 -5.66 -0.68
N PRO A 143 -4.36 -4.94 0.43
CA PRO A 143 -3.38 -3.86 0.40
C PRO A 143 -2.02 -4.43 0.01
N TRP A 144 -1.38 -3.75 -0.94
CA TRP A 144 -0.01 -4.02 -1.36
C TRP A 144 0.90 -2.86 -0.97
N PHE A 145 2.17 -3.18 -0.81
CA PHE A 145 3.22 -2.26 -0.42
C PHE A 145 4.42 -2.48 -1.32
N GLY A 146 4.91 -1.41 -1.93
CA GLY A 146 6.11 -1.43 -2.75
C GLY A 146 6.89 -0.14 -2.64
N LEU A 147 8.08 -0.11 -3.23
CA LEU A 147 8.92 1.09 -3.25
C LEU A 147 8.78 1.82 -4.57
N GLY A 148 8.82 3.15 -4.51
CA GLY A 148 8.92 4.03 -5.65
C GLY A 148 9.79 5.24 -5.36
N ALA A 149 10.12 5.97 -6.41
CA ALA A 149 10.85 7.24 -6.37
C ALA A 149 10.05 8.33 -7.10
N PRO A 150 10.43 9.62 -6.98
CA PRO A 150 9.93 10.65 -7.87
C PRO A 150 10.23 10.29 -9.33
N ALA A 151 9.34 10.63 -10.25
CA ALA A 151 9.59 10.47 -11.67
C ALA A 151 10.83 11.26 -12.11
N GLY A 152 11.60 10.68 -13.04
CA GLY A 152 12.84 11.26 -13.56
C GLY A 152 14.12 10.70 -12.92
N VAL A 153 14.02 9.89 -11.87
CA VAL A 153 15.19 9.14 -11.36
C VAL A 153 15.71 8.19 -12.46
N PRO A 154 17.02 8.19 -12.76
CA PRO A 154 17.62 7.33 -13.78
C PRO A 154 17.31 5.84 -13.61
N ALA A 155 17.06 5.15 -14.72
CA ALA A 155 16.63 3.76 -14.73
C ALA A 155 17.66 2.78 -14.12
N ASP A 156 18.95 3.07 -14.25
CA ASP A 156 20.02 2.29 -13.66
C ASP A 156 20.01 2.37 -12.12
N ILE A 157 19.70 3.54 -11.56
CA ILE A 157 19.50 3.72 -10.11
C ILE A 157 18.30 2.92 -9.63
N LEU A 158 17.16 3.00 -10.34
CA LEU A 158 15.96 2.23 -10.02
C LEU A 158 16.23 0.73 -10.06
N GLN A 159 16.93 0.26 -11.10
CA GLN A 159 17.29 -1.15 -11.26
C GLN A 159 18.23 -1.63 -10.15
N LYS A 160 19.19 -0.79 -9.72
CA LYS A 160 20.08 -1.11 -8.60
C LYS A 160 19.31 -1.24 -7.28
N MET A 161 18.39 -0.33 -7.01
CA MET A 161 17.54 -0.41 -5.81
C MET A 161 16.61 -1.63 -5.86
N HIS A 162 16.03 -1.92 -7.02
CA HIS A 162 15.21 -3.10 -7.24
C HIS A 162 15.98 -4.38 -6.94
N ALA A 163 17.19 -4.54 -7.49
CA ALA A 163 18.02 -5.72 -7.28
C ALA A 163 18.37 -5.93 -5.79
N ALA A 164 18.68 -4.84 -5.07
CA ALA A 164 18.93 -4.89 -3.62
C ALA A 164 17.69 -5.36 -2.84
N ILE A 165 16.51 -4.81 -3.15
CA ILE A 165 15.26 -5.18 -2.49
C ILE A 165 14.90 -6.64 -2.79
N ALA A 166 14.92 -7.04 -4.06
CA ALA A 166 14.59 -8.40 -4.46
C ALA A 166 15.52 -9.43 -3.79
N LYS A 167 16.80 -9.10 -3.64
CA LYS A 167 17.76 -9.94 -2.92
C LYS A 167 17.42 -10.07 -1.43
N GLY A 168 17.14 -8.96 -0.74
CA GLY A 168 16.77 -8.98 0.68
C GLY A 168 15.47 -9.72 0.95
N LEU A 169 14.45 -9.50 0.12
CA LEU A 169 13.14 -10.18 0.20
C LEU A 169 13.24 -11.71 0.05
N ASN A 170 14.27 -12.23 -0.61
CA ASN A 170 14.51 -13.66 -0.78
C ASN A 170 15.18 -14.33 0.43
N THR A 171 15.56 -13.56 1.46
CA THR A 171 16.13 -14.14 2.68
C THR A 171 15.03 -14.69 3.60
N LYS A 172 15.31 -15.82 4.26
CA LYS A 172 14.37 -16.42 5.21
C LYS A 172 14.04 -15.49 6.37
N GLU A 173 15.01 -14.73 6.86
CA GLU A 173 14.80 -13.78 7.95
C GLU A 173 13.75 -12.71 7.58
N VAL A 174 13.89 -12.10 6.41
CA VAL A 174 12.94 -11.08 5.93
C VAL A 174 11.56 -11.70 5.68
N GLN A 175 11.51 -12.90 5.09
CA GLN A 175 10.24 -13.62 4.89
C GLN A 175 9.53 -13.92 6.22
N ASP A 176 10.26 -14.38 7.23
CA ASP A 176 9.72 -14.68 8.55
C ASP A 176 9.22 -13.40 9.26
N LYS A 177 9.95 -12.28 9.17
CA LYS A 177 9.51 -10.98 9.71
C LYS A 177 8.20 -10.52 9.09
N PHE A 178 8.06 -10.65 7.76
CA PHE A 178 6.81 -10.29 7.09
C PHE A 178 5.67 -11.23 7.44
N ALA A 179 5.92 -12.54 7.49
CA ALA A 179 4.92 -13.51 7.89
C ALA A 179 4.41 -13.25 9.32
N ALA A 180 5.28 -12.84 10.24
CA ALA A 180 4.93 -12.52 11.63
C ALA A 180 3.93 -11.36 11.77
N ILE A 181 3.88 -10.46 10.79
CA ILE A 181 2.91 -9.35 10.76
C ILE A 181 1.72 -9.63 9.81
N GLY A 182 1.57 -10.86 9.32
CA GLY A 182 0.51 -11.25 8.40
C GLY A 182 0.71 -10.78 6.96
N ALA A 183 1.93 -10.37 6.59
CA ALA A 183 2.29 -9.97 5.24
C ALA A 183 2.85 -11.16 4.45
N SER A 184 2.48 -11.25 3.17
CA SER A 184 3.01 -12.21 2.20
C SER A 184 3.94 -11.49 1.23
N VAL A 185 5.14 -12.04 1.01
CA VAL A 185 6.15 -11.45 0.11
C VAL A 185 5.77 -11.67 -1.36
N HIS A 186 5.80 -10.58 -2.13
CA HIS A 186 5.54 -10.54 -3.57
C HIS A 186 6.55 -9.62 -4.24
N SER A 187 7.80 -10.05 -4.31
CA SER A 187 8.82 -9.32 -5.08
C SER A 187 8.45 -9.34 -6.55
N SER A 188 8.36 -8.16 -7.18
CA SER A 188 8.33 -8.10 -8.64
C SER A 188 9.67 -8.57 -9.20
N LYS A 189 9.70 -9.01 -10.46
CA LYS A 189 10.91 -9.40 -11.21
C LYS A 189 11.64 -8.19 -11.80
N SER A 190 10.96 -7.05 -11.89
CA SER A 190 11.52 -5.79 -12.39
C SER A 190 10.73 -4.57 -11.90
N PRO A 191 11.30 -3.37 -12.02
CA PRO A 191 10.55 -2.11 -11.90
C PRO A 191 9.35 -2.04 -12.86
N ALA A 192 9.51 -2.50 -14.10
CA ALA A 192 8.47 -2.46 -15.13
C ALA A 192 7.25 -3.34 -14.78
N GLU A 193 7.48 -4.54 -14.25
CA GLU A 193 6.38 -5.40 -13.78
C GLU A 193 5.61 -4.75 -12.62
N PHE A 194 6.30 -4.00 -11.75
CA PHE A 194 5.61 -3.27 -10.70
C PHE A 194 4.78 -2.10 -11.26
N SER A 195 5.28 -1.39 -12.28
CA SER A 195 4.50 -0.39 -13.01
C SER A 195 3.23 -0.99 -13.63
N ASP A 196 3.34 -2.16 -14.27
CA ASP A 196 2.20 -2.87 -14.85
C ASP A 196 1.19 -3.29 -13.78
N TYR A 197 1.68 -3.75 -12.62
CA TYR A 197 0.84 -4.07 -11.48
C TYR A 197 0.07 -2.84 -10.95
N ILE A 198 0.74 -1.70 -10.77
CA ILE A 198 0.09 -0.44 -10.35
C ILE A 198 -0.99 -0.02 -11.36
N LYS A 199 -0.71 -0.15 -12.66
CA LYS A 199 -1.70 0.12 -13.71
C LYS A 199 -2.91 -0.80 -13.59
N SER A 200 -2.68 -2.09 -13.38
CA SER A 200 -3.76 -3.07 -13.20
C SER A 200 -4.64 -2.74 -11.98
N GLU A 201 -4.03 -2.31 -10.88
CA GLU A 201 -4.72 -1.91 -9.66
C GLU A 201 -5.49 -0.60 -9.88
N TYR A 202 -4.90 0.38 -10.57
CA TYR A 202 -5.57 1.63 -10.92
C TYR A 202 -6.84 1.36 -11.75
N GLU A 203 -6.75 0.52 -12.78
CA GLU A 203 -7.90 0.15 -13.62
C GLU A 203 -8.96 -0.64 -12.84
N ARG A 204 -8.53 -1.56 -11.97
CA ARG A 204 -9.43 -2.33 -11.09
C ARG A 204 -10.19 -1.41 -10.15
N TRP A 205 -9.51 -0.50 -9.47
CA TRP A 205 -10.11 0.41 -8.50
C TRP A 205 -11.05 1.42 -9.15
N GLY A 206 -10.74 1.91 -10.35
CA GLY A 206 -11.66 2.75 -11.10
C GLY A 206 -13.00 2.06 -11.38
N LYS A 207 -12.99 0.76 -11.71
CA LYS A 207 -14.22 -0.04 -11.89
C LYS A 207 -14.98 -0.22 -10.58
N VAL A 208 -14.26 -0.53 -9.49
CA VAL A 208 -14.86 -0.75 -8.16
C VAL A 208 -15.53 0.52 -7.63
N ILE A 209 -14.82 1.65 -7.64
CA ILE A 209 -15.31 2.94 -7.12
C ILE A 209 -16.54 3.38 -7.91
N LYS A 210 -16.50 3.26 -9.25
CA LYS A 210 -17.65 3.57 -10.09
C LYS A 210 -18.85 2.65 -9.82
N ALA A 211 -18.62 1.35 -9.62
CA ALA A 211 -19.69 0.39 -9.38
C ALA A 211 -20.35 0.58 -8.00
N ALA A 212 -19.57 0.98 -7.00
CA ALA A 212 -20.00 1.15 -5.61
C ALA A 212 -20.50 2.58 -5.28
N ASP A 213 -20.47 3.51 -6.25
CA ASP A 213 -20.82 4.93 -6.08
C ASP A 213 -20.11 5.59 -4.87
N VAL A 214 -18.86 5.21 -4.64
CA VAL A 214 -18.05 5.72 -3.52
C VAL A 214 -17.54 7.12 -3.85
N LYS A 215 -17.66 8.04 -2.90
CA LYS A 215 -17.16 9.42 -2.97
C LYS A 215 -16.16 9.68 -1.84
N ALA A 216 -15.22 10.59 -2.06
CA ALA A 216 -14.45 11.15 -0.97
C ALA A 216 -15.39 11.94 -0.06
N GLU A 217 -15.31 11.70 1.25
CA GLU A 217 -15.89 12.58 2.28
C GLU A 217 -14.97 13.78 2.55
#